data_AF-A0A659UEX9-F1
#
_entry.id   AF-A0A659UEX9-F1
#
_cell.length_a   1.000
_cell.length_b   1.000
_cell.length_c   1.000
_cell.angle_alpha   90.00
_cell.angle_beta   90.00
_cell.angle_gamma   90.00
#
_symmetry.space_group_name_H-M   'P 1'
#
loop_
_entity.id
_entity.type
_entity.pdbx_description
1 polymer ?
#
loop_
_entity_poly.entity_id
_entity_poly.type
_entity_poly.pdbx_seq_one_letter_code
_entity_poly.pdbx_strand_id
1 'polypeptide(L)'
;MPPAKKEVRPSSRGGRARTPAFVKNLRGVKNWKEVSDWLEWRGIEDIECITPDQAGVARGKMMPSKKFTSNTSLALPSAVFMTTISGGYPEDGNGFHYPEDDGDLKLMPDLSTL
;
A
#
# COMPACT_ATOMS: atom_id res chain seq x y z
N MET A 1 20.45 -61.26 -29.44
CA MET A 1 19.88 -60.24 -28.53
C MET A 1 19.42 -59.05 -29.36
N PRO A 2 18.19 -58.53 -29.20
CA PRO A 2 17.77 -57.35 -29.95
C PRO A 2 18.42 -56.07 -29.37
N PRO A 3 18.73 -55.05 -30.19
CA PRO A 3 19.36 -53.82 -29.72
C PRO A 3 18.37 -52.94 -28.96
N ALA A 4 18.79 -52.42 -27.80
CA ALA A 4 18.00 -51.56 -26.94
C ALA A 4 17.66 -50.23 -27.63
N LYS A 5 16.36 -49.89 -27.68
CA LYS A 5 15.88 -48.57 -28.13
C LYS A 5 16.36 -47.49 -27.14
N LYS A 6 17.05 -46.46 -27.65
CA LYS A 6 17.37 -45.25 -26.88
C LYS A 6 16.07 -44.47 -26.65
N GLU A 7 15.61 -44.39 -25.40
CA GLU A 7 14.58 -43.44 -25.00
C GLU A 7 15.13 -42.02 -25.06
N VAL A 8 14.51 -41.18 -25.90
CA VAL A 8 14.74 -39.73 -25.91
C VAL A 8 13.94 -39.14 -24.75
N ARG A 9 14.63 -38.78 -23.65
CA ARG A 9 14.02 -38.04 -22.55
C ARG A 9 13.65 -36.63 -23.03
N PRO A 10 12.41 -36.15 -22.82
CA PRO A 10 12.05 -34.78 -23.18
C PRO A 10 12.79 -33.80 -22.26
N SER A 11 13.51 -32.86 -22.85
CA SER A 11 14.21 -31.80 -22.14
C SER A 11 13.24 -30.65 -21.79
N SER A 12 12.38 -30.83 -20.80
CA SER A 12 11.65 -29.72 -20.21
C SER A 12 12.48 -29.05 -19.10
N ARG A 13 13.52 -28.31 -19.50
CA ARG A 13 14.04 -27.25 -18.62
C ARG A 13 13.03 -26.11 -18.66
N GLY A 14 11.99 -26.21 -17.84
CA GLY A 14 11.14 -25.08 -17.50
C GLY A 14 12.05 -24.00 -16.92
N GLY A 15 12.34 -22.97 -17.71
CA GLY A 15 13.13 -21.83 -17.25
C GLY A 15 12.40 -21.21 -16.08
N ARG A 16 13.00 -21.24 -14.89
CA ARG A 16 12.49 -20.51 -13.73
C ARG A 16 12.34 -19.05 -14.17
N ALA A 17 11.11 -18.54 -14.20
CA ALA A 17 10.86 -17.15 -14.52
C ALA A 17 11.74 -16.28 -13.62
N ARG A 18 12.54 -15.39 -14.22
CA ARG A 18 13.41 -14.51 -13.42
C ARG A 18 12.51 -13.65 -12.54
N THR A 19 12.75 -13.69 -11.24
CA THR A 19 12.12 -12.79 -10.28
C THR A 19 12.38 -11.34 -10.70
N PRO A 20 11.33 -10.50 -10.86
CA PRO A 20 11.51 -9.10 -11.23
C PRO A 20 12.42 -8.36 -10.25
N ALA A 21 13.26 -7.45 -10.72
CA ALA A 21 14.20 -6.74 -9.84
C ALA A 21 13.49 -5.84 -8.82
N PHE A 22 12.34 -5.24 -9.20
CA PHE A 22 11.59 -4.31 -8.35
C PHE A 22 11.08 -4.95 -7.06
N VAL A 23 10.77 -6.26 -7.05
CA VAL A 23 10.33 -6.93 -5.82
C VAL A 23 11.43 -6.99 -4.76
N LYS A 24 12.69 -6.70 -5.10
CA LYS A 24 13.80 -6.62 -4.14
C LYS A 24 14.03 -5.21 -3.58
N ASN A 25 13.32 -4.20 -4.07
CA ASN A 25 13.43 -2.83 -3.55
C ASN A 25 12.96 -2.76 -2.09
N LEU A 26 13.68 -2.02 -1.25
CA LEU A 26 13.38 -1.92 0.19
C LEU A 26 12.33 -0.85 0.54
N ARG A 27 12.09 0.11 -0.35
CA ARG A 27 11.19 1.26 -0.13
C ARG A 27 10.13 1.32 -1.24
N GLY A 28 9.35 0.26 -1.38
CA GLY A 28 8.30 0.19 -2.39
C GLY A 28 8.72 0.18 -3.86
N VAL A 29 7.84 0.71 -4.71
CA VAL A 29 7.82 0.53 -6.17
C VAL A 29 7.44 1.81 -6.91
N LYS A 30 7.60 1.81 -8.25
CA LYS A 30 7.42 3.03 -9.05
C LYS A 30 5.98 3.31 -9.46
N ASN A 31 5.14 2.28 -9.49
CA ASN A 31 3.79 2.38 -10.06
C ASN A 31 2.88 1.26 -9.54
N TRP A 32 1.57 1.44 -9.70
CA TRP A 32 0.54 0.51 -9.24
C TRP A 32 0.65 -0.90 -9.81
N LYS A 33 1.25 -1.10 -11.00
CA LYS A 33 1.39 -2.44 -11.60
C LYS A 33 2.39 -3.32 -10.83
N GLU A 34 3.35 -2.71 -10.14
CA GLU A 34 4.39 -3.41 -9.38
C GLU A 34 3.99 -3.68 -7.92
N VAL A 35 2.98 -2.97 -7.40
CA VAL A 35 2.61 -2.98 -5.97
C VAL A 35 2.16 -4.35 -5.50
N SER A 36 1.24 -4.98 -6.25
CA SER A 36 0.68 -6.28 -5.85
C SER A 36 1.76 -7.36 -5.73
N ASP A 37 2.64 -7.47 -6.73
CA ASP A 37 3.76 -8.42 -6.73
C ASP A 37 4.75 -8.12 -5.59
N TRP A 38 5.00 -6.83 -5.29
CA TRP A 38 5.92 -6.42 -4.23
C TRP A 38 5.41 -6.77 -2.83
N LEU A 39 4.10 -6.58 -2.61
CA LEU A 39 3.41 -6.94 -1.36
C LEU A 39 3.33 -8.45 -1.19
N GLU A 40 2.96 -9.18 -2.25
CA GLU A 40 2.86 -10.65 -2.25
C GLU A 40 4.22 -11.30 -1.99
N TRP A 41 5.29 -10.80 -2.63
CA TRP A 41 6.65 -11.30 -2.40
C TRP A 41 7.09 -11.23 -0.93
N ARG A 42 6.55 -10.28 -0.16
CA ARG A 42 6.82 -10.10 1.28
C ARG A 42 5.78 -10.72 2.19
N GLY A 43 4.66 -11.22 1.66
CA GLY A 43 3.54 -11.68 2.47
C GLY A 43 2.89 -10.57 3.30
N ILE A 44 2.82 -9.34 2.78
CA ILE A 44 2.21 -8.21 3.49
C ILE A 44 0.68 -8.29 3.39
N GLU A 45 0.03 -8.44 4.53
CA GLU A 45 -1.42 -8.55 4.63
C GLU A 45 -2.09 -7.21 4.92
N ASP A 46 -1.45 -6.34 5.71
CA ASP A 46 -1.95 -5.04 6.12
C ASP A 46 -0.94 -3.94 5.81
N ILE A 47 -1.45 -2.78 5.43
CA ILE A 47 -0.68 -1.57 5.10
C ILE A 47 -1.19 -0.44 5.96
N GLU A 48 -0.27 0.27 6.60
CA GLU A 48 -0.57 1.52 7.30
C GLU A 48 -0.17 2.69 6.41
N CYS A 49 -1.15 3.49 6.00
CA CYS A 49 -0.91 4.73 5.27
C CYS A 49 -0.90 5.89 6.25
N ILE A 50 0.24 6.56 6.38
CA ILE A 50 0.45 7.68 7.32
C ILE A 50 0.79 8.97 6.59
N THR A 51 0.29 10.09 7.11
CA THR A 51 0.60 11.45 6.69
C THR A 51 0.59 12.37 7.92
N PRO A 52 1.49 13.34 8.04
CA PRO A 52 1.44 14.30 9.15
C PRO A 52 0.25 15.25 9.01
N ASP A 53 -0.28 15.73 10.14
CA ASP A 53 -1.14 16.92 10.20
C ASP A 53 -0.33 18.23 10.27
N GLN A 54 -1.00 19.37 10.44
CA GLN A 54 -0.35 20.68 10.50
C GLN A 54 0.63 20.84 11.67
N ALA A 55 0.46 20.08 12.75
CA ALA A 55 1.36 20.07 13.90
C ALA A 55 2.45 18.98 13.77
N GLY A 56 2.47 18.22 12.68
CA GLY A 56 3.39 17.12 12.45
C GLY A 56 2.99 15.80 13.11
N VAL A 57 1.78 15.70 13.68
CA VAL A 57 1.31 14.45 14.30
C VAL A 57 0.91 13.46 13.21
N ALA A 58 1.36 12.21 13.31
CA ALA A 58 1.03 11.18 12.35
C ALA A 58 -0.48 10.85 12.38
N ARG A 59 -1.15 11.02 11.24
CA ARG A 59 -2.53 10.62 10.98
C ARG A 59 -2.55 9.59 9.86
N GLY A 60 -3.49 8.66 9.91
CA GLY A 60 -3.46 7.57 8.96
C GLY A 60 -4.57 6.57 9.12
N LYS A 61 -4.51 5.56 8.26
CA LYS A 61 -5.44 4.44 8.27
C LYS A 61 -4.69 3.17 7.92
N MET A 62 -4.94 2.13 8.72
CA MET A 62 -4.55 0.77 8.38
C MET A 62 -5.62 0.13 7.48
N MET A 63 -5.18 -0.61 6.46
CA MET A 63 -6.08 -1.35 5.59
C MET A 63 -5.42 -2.61 5.03
N PRO A 64 -6.22 -3.64 4.68
CA PRO A 64 -5.68 -4.83 4.04
C PRO A 64 -5.04 -4.51 2.67
N SER A 65 -3.93 -5.16 2.36
CA SER A 65 -3.16 -5.00 1.11
C SER A 65 -4.03 -5.20 -0.13
N LYS A 66 -4.91 -6.20 -0.11
CA LYS A 66 -5.89 -6.46 -1.19
C LYS A 66 -6.84 -5.29 -1.43
N LYS A 67 -7.22 -4.58 -0.36
CA LYS A 67 -8.09 -3.40 -0.45
C LYS A 67 -7.29 -2.19 -0.96
N PHE A 68 -6.03 -2.06 -0.55
CA PHE A 68 -5.12 -1.01 -1.03
C PHE A 68 -4.86 -1.08 -2.53
N THR A 69 -4.68 -2.28 -3.09
CA THR A 69 -4.46 -2.48 -4.54
C THR A 69 -5.75 -2.47 -5.37
N SER A 70 -6.92 -2.37 -4.72
CA SER A 70 -8.20 -2.26 -5.42
C SER A 70 -8.49 -0.82 -5.85
N ASN A 71 -9.57 -0.60 -6.62
CA ASN A 71 -10.07 0.75 -6.95
C ASN A 71 -10.74 1.46 -5.76
N THR A 72 -10.38 1.12 -4.52
CA THR A 72 -10.90 1.77 -3.32
C THR A 72 -10.11 3.04 -3.03
N SER A 73 -10.81 4.16 -2.85
CA SER A 73 -10.17 5.41 -2.41
C SER A 73 -9.73 5.29 -0.95
N LEU A 74 -8.48 5.65 -0.66
CA LEU A 74 -8.03 5.87 0.71
C LEU A 74 -8.62 7.20 1.20
N ALA A 75 -9.57 7.12 2.12
CA ALA A 75 -10.28 8.28 2.64
C ALA A 75 -10.14 8.38 4.16
N LEU A 76 -9.96 9.61 4.65
CA LEU A 76 -10.00 9.99 6.06
C LEU A 76 -10.90 11.23 6.24
N PRO A 77 -11.69 11.30 7.33
CA PRO A 77 -12.45 12.50 7.65
C PRO A 77 -11.53 13.70 7.86
N SER A 78 -11.96 14.88 7.41
CA SER A 78 -11.17 16.10 7.55
C SER A 78 -10.90 16.46 9.01
N ALA A 79 -11.84 16.17 9.92
CA ALA A 79 -11.75 16.47 11.34
C ALA A 79 -10.54 15.83 12.03
N VAL A 80 -10.05 14.68 11.55
CA VAL A 80 -8.86 14.01 12.12
C VAL A 80 -7.62 14.92 12.03
N PHE A 81 -7.52 15.72 10.96
CA PHE A 81 -6.44 16.67 10.74
C PHE A 81 -6.60 17.99 11.49
N MET A 82 -7.73 18.19 12.16
CA MET A 82 -8.05 19.37 12.96
C MET A 82 -7.99 19.09 14.47
N THR A 83 -7.55 17.89 14.86
CA THR A 83 -7.37 17.56 16.28
C THR A 83 -6.19 18.33 16.88
N THR A 84 -6.32 18.70 18.15
CA THR A 84 -5.25 19.33 18.93
C THR A 84 -4.06 18.37 19.12
N ILE A 85 -2.89 18.92 19.50
CA ILE A 85 -1.69 18.12 19.81
C ILE A 85 -1.90 17.12 20.95
N SER A 86 -2.84 17.38 21.86
CA SER A 86 -3.23 16.47 22.94
C SER A 86 -4.24 15.41 22.49
N GLY A 87 -4.66 15.42 21.21
CA GLY A 87 -5.56 14.45 20.61
C GLY A 87 -7.05 14.75 20.78
N GLY A 88 -7.41 15.85 21.44
CA GLY A 88 -8.81 16.29 21.56
C GLY A 88 -9.29 17.05 20.32
N TYR A 89 -10.60 17.07 20.10
CA TYR A 89 -11.23 17.97 19.13
C TYR A 89 -11.42 19.36 19.77
N PRO A 90 -10.91 20.45 19.15
CA PRO A 90 -11.23 21.80 19.60
C PRO A 90 -12.74 22.06 19.64
N GLU A 91 -13.16 22.95 20.54
CA GLU A 91 -14.52 23.49 20.52
C GLU A 91 -14.61 24.60 19.48
N ASP A 92 -15.79 24.76 18.89
CA ASP A 92 -16.12 25.88 18.02
C ASP A 92 -15.96 27.21 18.78
N GLY A 93 -15.33 28.19 18.13
CA GLY A 93 -15.05 29.50 18.70
C GLY A 93 -13.63 29.97 18.47
N ASN A 94 -13.29 31.16 18.96
CA ASN A 94 -11.97 31.79 18.76
C ASN A 94 -11.52 31.84 17.28
N GLY A 95 -12.46 31.93 16.34
CA GLY A 95 -12.19 31.95 14.91
C GLY A 95 -11.99 30.57 14.27
N PHE A 96 -12.17 29.48 15.02
CA PHE A 96 -12.18 28.11 14.52
C PHE A 96 -13.61 27.55 14.50
N HIS A 97 -13.98 26.91 13.40
CA HIS A 97 -15.24 26.17 13.25
C HIS A 97 -14.99 24.96 12.35
N TYR A 98 -15.59 23.83 12.69
CA TYR A 98 -15.60 22.68 11.80
C TYR A 98 -16.47 22.95 10.56
N PRO A 99 -16.09 22.43 9.39
CA PRO A 99 -17.02 22.35 8.26
C PRO A 99 -18.23 21.49 8.65
N GLU A 100 -19.44 21.97 8.36
CA GLU A 100 -20.69 21.27 8.72
C GLU A 100 -20.76 19.83 8.18
N ASP A 101 -20.19 19.61 6.99
CA ASP A 101 -20.27 18.33 6.28
C ASP A 101 -19.12 17.35 6.59
N ASP A 102 -18.13 17.72 7.42
CA ASP A 102 -16.86 16.99 7.68
C ASP A 102 -16.46 16.02 6.55
N GLY A 103 -16.13 16.60 5.39
CA GLY A 103 -15.91 15.83 4.18
C GLY A 103 -14.71 14.89 4.26
N ASP A 104 -14.80 13.76 3.54
CA ASP A 104 -13.70 12.83 3.38
C ASP A 104 -12.60 13.42 2.49
N LEU A 105 -11.37 13.38 2.99
CA LEU A 105 -10.17 13.70 2.22
C LEU A 105 -9.68 12.44 1.49
N LYS A 106 -9.47 12.56 0.18
CA LYS A 106 -8.82 11.52 -0.62
C LYS A 106 -7.31 11.60 -0.45
N LEU A 107 -6.74 10.57 0.14
CA LEU A 107 -5.29 10.41 0.28
C LEU A 107 -4.73 9.69 -0.94
N MET A 108 -3.64 10.26 -1.47
CA MET A 108 -2.90 9.69 -2.59
C MET A 108 -1.62 9.07 -2.05
N PRO A 109 -1.48 7.74 -2.07
CA PRO A 109 -0.30 7.08 -1.51
C PRO A 109 0.93 7.32 -2.39
N ASP A 110 2.07 7.53 -1.75
CA ASP A 110 3.37 7.50 -2.40
C ASP A 110 3.88 6.04 -2.40
N LEU A 111 3.92 5.43 -3.59
CA LEU A 111 4.34 4.04 -3.74
C LEU A 111 5.85 3.84 -3.52
N SER A 112 6.64 4.91 -3.52
CA SER A 112 8.07 4.89 -3.23
C SER A 112 8.40 4.87 -1.74
N THR A 113 7.36 4.88 -0.88
CA THR A 113 7.49 4.81 0.59
C THR A 113 6.78 3.60 1.19
N LEU A 114 6.48 2.56 0.39
CA LEU A 114 5.97 1.27 0.90
C LEU A 114 7.04 0.47 1.64
#